data_AF-A0A450Y5B7-F1
#
_entry.id   AF-A0A450Y5B7-F1
#
_cell.length_a   1.000
_cell.length_b   1.000
_cell.length_c   1.000
_cell.angle_alpha   90.00
_cell.angle_beta   90.00
_cell.angle_gamma   90.00
#
_symmetry.space_group_name_H-M   'P 1'
#
loop_
_entity.id
_entity.type
_entity.pdbx_description
1 polymer ?
#
loop_
_entity_poly.entity_id
_entity_poly.type
_entity_poly.pdbx_seq_one_letter_code
_entity_poly.pdbx_strand_id
1 'polypeptide(L)'
;MKQKSSGFTLVEIAIVLVIIGLILGGILKGQELINNARARSLVDKVSATQAAYYGFFDRYRAIPGDMLASSATSAIGVSISSGGNANGWLDNPSDAPWLESNALWEQLSKAGFIAGNYAGGNVAPNADNGVAPLNPFNQPMVIGQTADYMGLTSSSVRLNMVLGRGIPVDLAREVDVKMDDGKPLTGTLRIAVSENAVFGEVGQSDSNTACQIQASNTYNVQGNSQDCNLVYLY
;
A
#
# COMPACT_ATOMS: atom_id res chain seq x y z
N MET A 1 11.85 63.61 -22.56
CA MET A 1 12.10 63.40 -21.13
C MET A 1 12.81 62.06 -20.96
N LYS A 2 14.07 62.03 -20.50
CA LYS A 2 14.79 60.78 -20.24
C LYS A 2 14.30 60.19 -18.92
N GLN A 3 13.63 59.04 -18.98
CA GLN A 3 13.31 58.23 -17.81
C GLN A 3 14.63 57.76 -17.18
N LYS A 4 14.87 58.08 -15.91
CA LYS A 4 15.98 57.50 -15.14
C LYS A 4 15.55 56.12 -14.67
N SER A 5 16.15 55.07 -15.23
CA SER A 5 16.00 53.71 -14.72
C SER A 5 16.67 53.63 -13.34
N SER A 6 15.87 53.43 -12.30
CA SER A 6 16.36 53.10 -10.96
C SER A 6 16.92 51.67 -11.00
N GLY A 7 18.24 51.52 -10.82
CA GLY A 7 18.85 50.20 -10.64
C GLY A 7 18.46 49.62 -9.28
N PHE A 8 18.34 48.29 -9.19
CA PHE A 8 18.13 47.59 -7.92
C PHE A 8 19.33 47.78 -7.00
N THR A 9 19.08 48.02 -5.71
CA THR A 9 20.14 48.14 -4.71
C THR A 9 20.68 46.76 -4.33
N LEU A 10 21.96 46.69 -3.94
CA LEU A 10 22.58 45.46 -3.42
C LEU A 10 21.82 44.89 -2.21
N VAL A 11 21.23 45.77 -1.38
CA VAL A 11 20.48 45.38 -0.19
C VAL A 11 19.16 44.70 -0.55
N GLU A 12 18.45 45.21 -1.56
CA GLU A 12 17.19 44.59 -2.03
C GLU A 12 17.43 43.17 -2.55
N ILE A 13 18.48 42.96 -3.34
CA ILE A 13 18.81 41.61 -3.83
C ILE A 13 19.26 40.69 -2.68
N ALA A 14 20.01 41.21 -1.70
CA ALA A 14 20.45 40.42 -0.56
C ALA A 14 19.29 39.87 0.28
N ILE A 15 18.28 40.70 0.57
CA ILE A 15 17.10 40.26 1.34
C ILE A 15 16.30 39.23 0.55
N VAL A 16 16.14 39.44 -0.77
CA VAL A 16 15.43 38.48 -1.63
C VAL A 16 16.10 37.12 -1.63
N LEU A 17 17.43 37.05 -1.75
CA LEU A 17 18.17 35.78 -1.71
C LEU A 17 18.05 35.06 -0.35
N VAL A 18 18.04 35.81 0.76
CA VAL A 18 17.82 35.24 2.09
C VAL A 18 16.41 34.63 2.19
N ILE A 19 15.39 35.36 1.75
CA ILE A 19 14.00 34.87 1.78
C ILE A 19 13.86 33.61 0.91
N ILE A 20 14.42 33.60 -0.30
CA ILE A 20 14.42 32.41 -1.17
C ILE A 20 15.14 31.25 -0.50
N GLY A 21 16.31 31.48 0.12
CA GLY A 21 17.06 30.44 0.83
C GLY A 21 16.27 29.83 2.01
N LEU A 22 15.58 30.67 2.79
CA LEU A 22 14.73 30.21 3.88
C LEU A 22 13.52 29.42 3.38
N ILE A 23 12.87 29.88 2.30
CA ILE A 23 11.73 29.18 1.70
C ILE A 23 12.16 27.82 1.14
N LEU A 24 13.28 27.77 0.40
CA LEU A 24 13.81 26.51 -0.15
C LEU A 24 14.18 25.52 0.97
N GLY A 25 14.86 25.99 2.02
CA GLY A 25 15.18 25.17 3.19
C GLY A 25 13.92 24.65 3.91
N GLY A 26 12.90 25.49 4.05
CA GLY A 26 11.61 25.10 4.63
C GLY A 26 10.86 24.04 3.80
N ILE A 27 10.84 24.18 2.47
CA ILE A 27 10.17 23.23 1.57
C ILE A 27 10.83 21.85 1.63
N LEU A 28 12.16 21.78 1.58
CA LEU A 28 12.89 20.50 1.65
C LEU A 28 12.58 19.77 2.96
N LYS A 29 12.58 20.48 4.09
CA LYS A 29 12.22 19.87 5.37
C LYS A 29 10.74 19.48 5.42
N GLY A 30 9.86 20.26 4.81
CA GLY A 30 8.44 19.96 4.70
C GLY A 30 8.16 18.68 3.91
N GLN A 31 8.86 18.47 2.79
CA GLN A 31 8.75 17.25 1.98
C GLN A 31 9.18 16.00 2.76
N GLU A 32 10.30 16.08 3.49
CA GLU A 32 10.76 14.99 4.37
C GLU A 32 9.73 14.65 5.46
N LEU A 33 9.09 15.65 6.06
CA LEU A 33 8.05 15.42 7.07
C LEU A 33 6.82 14.73 6.47
N ILE A 34 6.41 15.10 5.26
CA ILE A 34 5.30 14.45 4.55
C ILE A 34 5.64 12.99 4.23
N ASN A 35 6.86 12.73 3.74
CA ASN A 35 7.31 11.37 3.45
C ASN A 35 7.33 10.50 4.71
N ASN A 36 7.89 11.00 5.81
CA ASN A 36 7.86 10.31 7.10
C ASN A 36 6.41 10.01 7.58
N ALA A 37 5.48 10.93 7.37
CA ALA A 37 4.07 10.72 7.71
C ALA A 37 3.42 9.65 6.83
N ARG A 38 3.74 9.61 5.52
CA ARG A 38 3.29 8.57 4.60
C ARG A 38 3.83 7.19 4.97
N ALA A 39 5.13 7.08 5.29
CA ALA A 39 5.72 5.84 5.79
C ALA A 39 4.99 5.35 7.05
N ARG A 40 4.80 6.24 8.04
CA ARG A 40 4.08 5.90 9.27
C ARG A 40 2.66 5.43 8.99
N SER A 41 1.94 6.13 8.11
CA SER A 41 0.58 5.74 7.72
C SER A 41 0.53 4.36 7.06
N LEU A 42 1.54 3.96 6.28
CA LEU A 42 1.61 2.61 5.71
C LEU A 42 1.79 1.56 6.81
N VAL A 43 2.74 1.77 7.72
CA VAL A 43 2.99 0.87 8.87
C VAL A 43 1.73 0.70 9.72
N ASP A 44 1.05 1.81 10.02
CA ASP A 44 -0.17 1.83 10.83
C ASP A 44 -1.30 1.05 10.12
N LYS A 45 -1.44 1.18 8.79
CA LYS A 45 -2.44 0.44 8.00
C LYS A 45 -2.19 -1.07 8.00
N VAL A 46 -0.94 -1.51 7.89
CA VAL A 46 -0.60 -2.93 7.99
C VAL A 46 -0.96 -3.46 9.37
N SER A 47 -0.49 -2.79 10.42
CA SER A 47 -0.70 -3.20 11.81
C SER A 47 -2.19 -3.23 12.18
N ALA A 48 -2.95 -2.20 11.79
CA ALA A 48 -4.39 -2.12 12.02
C ALA A 48 -5.14 -3.22 11.27
N THR A 49 -4.74 -3.50 10.03
CA THR A 49 -5.39 -4.55 9.24
C THR A 49 -5.08 -5.95 9.77
N GLN A 50 -3.86 -6.20 10.20
CA GLN A 50 -3.48 -7.45 10.86
C GLN A 50 -4.30 -7.69 12.12
N ALA A 51 -4.42 -6.66 12.98
CA ALA A 51 -5.26 -6.73 14.17
C ALA A 51 -6.74 -6.97 13.83
N ALA A 52 -7.26 -6.31 12.79
CA ALA A 52 -8.63 -6.50 12.31
C ALA A 52 -8.87 -7.93 11.78
N TYR A 53 -7.92 -8.47 11.01
CA TYR A 53 -7.99 -9.82 10.46
C TYR A 53 -8.07 -10.87 11.57
N TYR A 54 -7.13 -10.84 12.52
CA TYR A 54 -7.14 -11.80 13.64
C TYR A 54 -8.29 -11.56 14.60
N GLY A 55 -8.71 -10.31 14.82
CA GLY A 55 -9.88 -10.00 15.64
C GLY A 55 -11.18 -10.55 15.03
N PHE A 56 -11.33 -10.47 13.70
CA PHE A 56 -12.46 -11.09 13.00
C PHE A 56 -12.43 -12.61 13.14
N PHE A 57 -11.25 -13.21 12.93
CA PHE A 57 -11.06 -14.65 13.06
C PHE A 57 -11.39 -15.16 14.47
N ASP A 58 -10.93 -14.47 15.51
CA ASP A 58 -11.23 -14.83 16.91
C ASP A 58 -12.73 -14.72 17.25
N ARG A 59 -13.36 -13.63 16.79
CA ARG A 59 -14.78 -13.36 17.07
C ARG A 59 -15.74 -14.30 16.33
N TYR A 60 -15.50 -14.54 15.05
CA TYR A 60 -16.44 -15.26 14.18
C TYR A 60 -15.99 -16.68 13.83
N ARG A 61 -14.76 -17.07 14.20
CA ARG A 61 -14.15 -18.37 13.88
C ARG A 61 -14.20 -18.70 12.39
N ALA A 62 -14.10 -17.67 11.56
CA ALA A 62 -14.12 -17.73 10.11
C ALA A 62 -13.09 -16.74 9.56
N ILE A 63 -12.52 -17.05 8.40
CA ILE A 63 -11.60 -16.16 7.71
C ILE A 63 -12.43 -15.05 7.05
N PRO A 64 -12.08 -13.75 7.28
CA PRO A 64 -12.78 -12.66 6.62
C PRO A 64 -12.54 -12.74 5.12
N GLY A 65 -13.57 -12.51 4.32
CA GLY A 65 -13.54 -12.63 2.87
C GLY A 65 -13.95 -14.01 2.36
N ASP A 66 -13.36 -15.08 2.91
CA ASP A 66 -13.68 -16.49 2.58
C ASP A 66 -15.09 -16.89 3.04
N MET A 67 -15.55 -16.35 4.18
CA MET A 67 -16.87 -16.66 4.72
C MET A 67 -18.00 -16.38 3.71
N LEU A 68 -18.91 -17.34 3.53
CA LEU A 68 -20.12 -17.18 2.71
C LEU A 68 -20.89 -15.91 3.10
N ALA A 69 -21.37 -15.14 2.12
CA ALA A 69 -22.05 -13.86 2.35
C ALA A 69 -23.29 -13.99 3.27
N SER A 70 -24.05 -15.09 3.14
CA SER A 70 -25.21 -15.38 4.00
C SER A 70 -24.82 -15.65 5.45
N SER A 71 -23.76 -16.42 5.65
CA SER A 71 -23.22 -16.71 6.98
C SER A 71 -22.64 -15.44 7.62
N ALA A 72 -21.89 -14.64 6.85
CA ALA A 72 -21.37 -13.35 7.29
C ALA A 72 -22.49 -12.37 7.68
N THR A 73 -23.56 -12.32 6.88
CA THR A 73 -24.76 -11.52 7.19
C THR A 73 -25.40 -11.92 8.52
N SER A 74 -25.56 -13.22 8.75
CA SER A 74 -26.12 -13.76 9.99
C SER A 74 -25.24 -13.48 11.20
N ALA A 75 -23.92 -13.66 11.06
CA ALA A 75 -22.96 -13.51 12.15
C ALA A 75 -22.74 -12.05 12.56
N ILE A 76 -22.65 -11.14 11.59
CA ILE A 76 -22.42 -9.70 11.82
C ILE A 76 -23.74 -9.00 12.19
N GLY A 77 -24.87 -9.51 11.72
CA GLY A 77 -26.19 -8.89 11.92
C GLY A 77 -26.48 -7.72 10.99
N VAL A 78 -25.71 -7.58 9.91
CA VAL A 78 -25.85 -6.55 8.87
C VAL A 78 -25.74 -7.23 7.50
N SER A 79 -26.49 -6.76 6.50
CA SER A 79 -26.45 -7.31 5.14
C SER A 79 -25.04 -7.22 4.55
N ILE A 80 -24.47 -8.36 4.17
CA ILE A 80 -23.20 -8.49 3.45
C ILE A 80 -23.50 -8.91 2.01
N SER A 81 -22.96 -8.19 1.03
CA SER A 81 -23.17 -8.46 -0.39
C SER A 81 -22.18 -9.47 -0.97
N SER A 82 -20.99 -9.63 -0.39
CA SER A 82 -19.94 -10.50 -0.93
C SER A 82 -19.32 -11.42 0.11
N GLY A 83 -18.90 -12.58 -0.36
CA GLY A 83 -18.25 -13.61 0.43
C GLY A 83 -17.67 -14.68 -0.50
N GLY A 84 -16.70 -15.41 0.03
CA GLY A 84 -16.03 -16.50 -0.65
C GLY A 84 -16.82 -17.80 -0.55
N ASN A 85 -16.10 -18.91 -0.53
CA ASN A 85 -16.66 -20.25 -0.60
C ASN A 85 -16.52 -21.06 0.71
N ALA A 86 -15.98 -20.46 1.77
CA ALA A 86 -15.70 -21.07 3.07
C ALA A 86 -14.75 -22.29 3.00
N ASN A 87 -13.75 -22.25 2.12
CA ASN A 87 -12.76 -23.31 1.97
C ASN A 87 -11.58 -23.18 2.95
N GLY A 88 -11.50 -22.07 3.71
CA GLY A 88 -10.41 -21.77 4.65
C GLY A 88 -9.22 -21.05 4.02
N TRP A 89 -9.37 -20.56 2.79
CA TRP A 89 -8.34 -19.88 2.01
C TRP A 89 -8.91 -18.53 1.58
N LEU A 90 -8.04 -17.53 1.48
CA LEU A 90 -8.43 -16.24 0.91
C LEU A 90 -7.83 -16.19 -0.49
N ASP A 91 -8.53 -16.82 -1.43
CA ASP A 91 -8.02 -17.10 -2.76
C ASP A 91 -8.63 -16.22 -3.86
N ASN A 92 -8.11 -16.40 -5.07
CA ASN A 92 -8.42 -15.58 -6.23
C ASN A 92 -8.80 -16.53 -7.39
N PRO A 93 -10.03 -17.11 -7.37
CA PRO A 93 -10.44 -18.05 -8.39
C PRO A 93 -10.55 -17.34 -9.74
N SER A 94 -10.30 -18.04 -10.84
CA SER A 94 -10.14 -17.43 -12.17
C SER A 94 -11.41 -16.76 -12.71
N ASP A 95 -12.58 -17.20 -12.27
CA ASP A 95 -13.88 -16.61 -12.58
C ASP A 95 -14.27 -15.46 -11.63
N ALA A 96 -13.65 -15.38 -10.46
CA ALA A 96 -13.90 -14.35 -9.46
C ALA A 96 -12.65 -13.83 -8.74
N PRO A 97 -11.67 -13.26 -9.45
CA PRO A 97 -10.34 -12.98 -8.92
C PRO A 97 -10.33 -11.92 -7.81
N TRP A 98 -11.40 -11.15 -7.62
CA TRP A 98 -11.48 -10.09 -6.62
C TRP A 98 -12.49 -10.33 -5.51
N LEU A 99 -13.31 -11.38 -5.65
CA LEU A 99 -14.49 -11.57 -4.81
C LEU A 99 -14.13 -11.67 -3.33
N GLU A 100 -13.19 -12.56 -2.97
CA GLU A 100 -12.86 -12.80 -1.56
C GLU A 100 -12.04 -11.65 -0.97
N SER A 101 -11.07 -11.11 -1.71
CA SER A 101 -10.28 -9.96 -1.28
C SER A 101 -11.13 -8.72 -1.03
N ASN A 102 -12.14 -8.44 -1.87
CA ASN A 102 -13.07 -7.33 -1.67
C ASN A 102 -14.08 -7.64 -0.56
N ALA A 103 -14.55 -8.89 -0.48
CA ALA A 103 -15.43 -9.33 0.60
C ALA A 103 -14.76 -9.19 1.98
N LEU A 104 -13.44 -9.40 2.07
CA LEU A 104 -12.68 -9.19 3.30
C LEU A 104 -12.86 -7.76 3.80
N TRP A 105 -12.69 -6.77 2.95
CA TRP A 105 -12.83 -5.36 3.34
C TRP A 105 -14.27 -5.00 3.73
N GLU A 106 -15.26 -5.52 2.99
CA GLU A 106 -16.67 -5.37 3.33
C GLU A 106 -16.96 -5.94 4.72
N GLN A 107 -16.56 -7.19 4.97
CA GLN A 107 -16.82 -7.88 6.22
C GLN A 107 -16.11 -7.22 7.41
N LEU A 108 -14.84 -6.83 7.25
CA LEU A 108 -14.09 -6.12 8.30
C LEU A 108 -14.71 -4.76 8.64
N SER A 109 -15.14 -4.00 7.63
CA SER A 109 -15.75 -2.68 7.85
C SER A 109 -17.13 -2.78 8.49
N LYS A 110 -18.00 -3.67 7.99
CA LYS A 110 -19.35 -3.88 8.54
C LYS A 110 -19.34 -4.52 9.93
N ALA A 111 -18.32 -5.32 10.26
CA ALA A 111 -18.11 -5.83 11.60
C ALA A 111 -17.51 -4.79 12.58
N GLY A 112 -17.09 -3.62 12.09
CA GLY A 112 -16.54 -2.54 12.90
C GLY A 112 -15.08 -2.70 13.30
N PHE A 113 -14.31 -3.58 12.63
CA PHE A 113 -12.88 -3.75 12.88
C PHE A 113 -12.03 -2.68 12.20
N ILE A 114 -12.47 -2.16 11.06
CA ILE A 114 -11.82 -1.07 10.33
C ILE A 114 -12.81 0.04 10.02
N ALA A 115 -12.30 1.27 9.89
CA ALA A 115 -13.08 2.39 9.41
C ALA A 115 -13.26 2.32 7.89
N GLY A 116 -14.39 2.84 7.40
CA GLY A 116 -14.74 2.84 5.98
C GLY A 116 -16.05 2.10 5.72
N ASN A 117 -16.52 2.15 4.48
CA ASN A 117 -17.68 1.40 4.02
C ASN A 117 -17.35 0.81 2.66
N TYR A 118 -16.94 -0.46 2.66
CA TYR A 118 -16.50 -1.16 1.45
C TYR A 118 -17.63 -1.99 0.87
N ALA A 119 -17.84 -1.90 -0.45
CA ALA A 119 -18.98 -2.51 -1.12
C ALA A 119 -18.82 -4.00 -1.44
N GLY A 120 -17.60 -4.55 -1.34
CA GLY A 120 -17.31 -5.91 -1.80
C GLY A 120 -17.36 -6.03 -3.33
N GLY A 121 -17.75 -7.20 -3.82
CA GLY A 121 -17.96 -7.50 -5.24
C GLY A 121 -16.72 -8.06 -5.94
N ASN A 122 -16.87 -8.35 -7.23
CA ASN A 122 -15.83 -8.98 -8.05
C ASN A 122 -15.18 -8.02 -9.06
N VAL A 123 -15.06 -6.74 -8.70
CA VAL A 123 -14.47 -5.71 -9.56
C VAL A 123 -13.04 -5.42 -9.09
N ALA A 124 -12.14 -5.18 -10.04
CA ALA A 124 -10.78 -4.75 -9.72
C ALA A 124 -10.81 -3.45 -8.89
N PRO A 125 -10.16 -3.41 -7.71
CA PRO A 125 -10.07 -2.22 -6.88
C PRO A 125 -9.44 -1.04 -7.62
N ASN A 126 -9.98 0.15 -7.41
CA ASN A 126 -9.38 1.41 -7.85
C ASN A 126 -9.67 2.51 -6.83
N ALA A 127 -9.20 3.73 -7.11
CA ALA A 127 -9.35 4.86 -6.21
C ALA A 127 -10.82 5.29 -5.96
N ASP A 128 -11.73 4.98 -6.89
CA ASP A 128 -13.05 5.61 -6.99
C ASP A 128 -14.21 4.65 -6.66
N ASN A 129 -14.00 3.34 -6.74
CA ASN A 129 -15.06 2.34 -6.57
C ASN A 129 -15.31 1.92 -5.11
N GLY A 130 -14.44 2.30 -4.18
CA GLY A 130 -14.64 2.07 -2.75
C GLY A 130 -14.76 0.61 -2.35
N VAL A 131 -14.13 -0.33 -3.07
CA VAL A 131 -14.14 -1.76 -2.71
C VAL A 131 -12.99 -2.17 -1.80
N ALA A 132 -11.93 -1.34 -1.73
CA ALA A 132 -10.75 -1.59 -0.90
C ALA A 132 -10.22 -0.29 -0.28
N PRO A 133 -9.51 -0.36 0.86
CA PRO A 133 -8.77 0.77 1.42
C PRO A 133 -7.70 1.26 0.46
N LEU A 134 -7.43 2.56 0.47
CA LEU A 134 -6.37 3.18 -0.32
C LEU A 134 -5.15 3.42 0.54
N ASN A 135 -3.96 3.36 -0.04
CA ASN A 135 -2.71 3.76 0.57
C ASN A 135 -2.54 5.30 0.56
N PRO A 136 -1.49 5.88 1.17
CA PRO A 136 -1.25 7.33 1.16
C PRO A 136 -1.02 7.96 -0.22
N PHE A 137 -0.89 7.13 -1.27
CA PHE A 137 -0.71 7.51 -2.67
C PHE A 137 -1.98 7.29 -3.51
N ASN A 138 -3.12 7.08 -2.85
CA ASN A 138 -4.42 6.90 -3.49
C ASN A 138 -4.49 5.63 -4.37
N GLN A 139 -3.67 4.62 -4.07
CA GLN A 139 -3.69 3.31 -4.72
C GLN A 139 -4.33 2.26 -3.80
N PRO A 140 -5.10 1.30 -4.35
CA PRO A 140 -5.79 0.30 -3.54
C PRO A 140 -4.83 -0.69 -2.88
N MET A 141 -5.20 -1.13 -1.68
CA MET A 141 -4.53 -2.18 -0.91
C MET A 141 -5.35 -3.46 -0.96
N VAL A 142 -4.70 -4.60 -1.14
CA VAL A 142 -5.41 -5.89 -1.30
C VAL A 142 -4.76 -6.97 -0.45
N ILE A 143 -5.58 -7.92 0.01
CA ILE A 143 -5.13 -9.06 0.81
C ILE A 143 -5.60 -10.32 0.11
N GLY A 144 -4.70 -11.31 0.03
CA GLY A 144 -4.98 -12.61 -0.55
C GLY A 144 -3.84 -13.57 -0.33
N GLN A 145 -4.07 -14.82 -0.66
CA GLN A 145 -3.04 -15.84 -0.72
C GLN A 145 -2.45 -15.89 -2.13
N THR A 146 -1.37 -15.15 -2.35
CA THR A 146 -0.69 -15.08 -3.65
C THR A 146 0.82 -15.26 -3.50
N ALA A 147 1.52 -15.35 -4.62
CA ALA A 147 2.98 -15.30 -4.70
C ALA A 147 3.46 -13.98 -5.33
N ASP A 148 2.67 -12.90 -5.20
CA ASP A 148 2.87 -11.60 -5.85
C ASP A 148 3.99 -10.76 -5.21
N TYR A 149 4.99 -11.42 -4.62
CA TYR A 149 6.14 -10.81 -3.99
C TYR A 149 7.43 -11.42 -4.50
N MET A 150 8.50 -10.62 -4.52
CA MET A 150 9.82 -11.06 -4.94
C MET A 150 10.57 -11.76 -3.79
N GLY A 151 11.50 -12.64 -4.15
CA GLY A 151 12.36 -13.33 -3.22
C GLY A 151 13.72 -13.67 -3.82
N LEU A 152 14.65 -14.11 -2.97
CA LEU A 152 15.95 -14.66 -3.42
C LEU A 152 15.79 -15.97 -4.18
N THR A 153 14.70 -16.70 -3.91
CA THR A 153 14.30 -17.95 -4.56
C THR A 153 12.88 -17.80 -5.10
N SER A 154 12.38 -18.82 -5.79
CA SER A 154 10.97 -18.90 -6.19
C SER A 154 10.04 -18.63 -5.00
N SER A 155 9.15 -17.66 -5.15
CA SER A 155 8.14 -17.32 -4.16
C SER A 155 7.07 -18.42 -4.08
N SER A 156 6.56 -18.66 -2.88
CA SER A 156 5.49 -19.62 -2.62
C SER A 156 4.18 -18.86 -2.36
N VAL A 157 3.03 -19.47 -2.62
CA VAL A 157 1.75 -18.85 -2.23
C VAL A 157 1.69 -18.71 -0.71
N ARG A 158 1.41 -17.49 -0.23
CA ARG A 158 1.27 -17.16 1.20
C ARG A 158 0.20 -16.09 1.38
N LEU A 159 -0.45 -16.08 2.53
CA LEU A 159 -1.31 -14.96 2.91
C LEU A 159 -0.44 -13.71 3.00
N ASN A 160 -0.80 -12.72 2.20
CA ASN A 160 -0.06 -11.48 2.11
C ASN A 160 -1.00 -10.28 1.90
N MET A 161 -0.47 -9.10 2.20
CA MET A 161 -1.11 -7.83 1.97
C MET A 161 -0.25 -6.99 1.03
N VAL A 162 -0.78 -6.68 -0.15
CA VAL A 162 -0.18 -5.74 -1.08
C VAL A 162 -0.57 -4.32 -0.66
N LEU A 163 0.43 -3.47 -0.42
CA LEU A 163 0.25 -2.11 0.11
C LEU A 163 -0.15 -1.09 -0.97
N GLY A 164 -0.19 -1.50 -2.22
CA GLY A 164 -0.54 -0.67 -3.36
C GLY A 164 0.65 0.10 -3.92
N ARG A 165 0.53 0.43 -5.20
CA ARG A 165 1.53 1.12 -6.02
C ARG A 165 1.79 2.57 -5.60
N GLY A 166 2.72 3.23 -6.30
CA GLY A 166 3.05 4.64 -6.11
C GLY A 166 3.97 4.94 -4.93
N ILE A 167 4.61 3.94 -4.34
CA ILE A 167 5.55 4.14 -3.22
C ILE A 167 6.94 4.46 -3.81
N PRO A 168 7.54 5.63 -3.51
CA PRO A 168 8.91 5.90 -3.92
C PRO A 168 9.90 4.91 -3.30
N VAL A 169 10.94 4.52 -4.03
CA VAL A 169 11.91 3.51 -3.58
C VAL A 169 12.59 3.86 -2.24
N ASP A 170 12.85 5.15 -2.01
CA ASP A 170 13.42 5.65 -0.75
C ASP A 170 12.47 5.44 0.43
N LEU A 171 11.19 5.72 0.21
CA LEU A 171 10.15 5.51 1.19
C LEU A 171 9.91 4.02 1.43
N ALA A 172 9.96 3.21 0.37
CA ALA A 172 9.79 1.76 0.48
C ALA A 172 10.88 1.15 1.37
N ARG A 173 12.14 1.56 1.19
CA ARG A 173 13.25 1.19 2.07
C ARG A 173 13.04 1.67 3.49
N GLU A 174 12.55 2.90 3.68
CA GLU A 174 12.31 3.44 5.02
C GLU A 174 11.22 2.66 5.78
N VAL A 175 10.15 2.27 5.08
CA VAL A 175 9.07 1.44 5.65
C VAL A 175 9.62 0.06 6.04
N ASP A 176 10.42 -0.57 5.18
CA ASP A 176 11.06 -1.86 5.45
C ASP A 176 11.98 -1.81 6.67
N VAL A 177 12.91 -0.84 6.74
CA VAL A 177 13.79 -0.68 7.91
C VAL A 177 13.00 -0.46 9.21
N LYS A 178 11.80 0.13 9.15
CA LYS A 178 10.94 0.34 10.32
C LYS A 178 10.15 -0.90 10.72
N MET A 179 9.85 -1.81 9.79
CA MET A 179 9.00 -2.97 10.02
C MET A 179 9.76 -4.30 10.13
N ASP A 180 10.90 -4.42 9.47
CA ASP A 180 11.55 -5.70 9.20
C ASP A 180 13.09 -5.59 9.10
N ASP A 181 13.72 -5.98 7.99
CA ASP A 181 15.18 -6.16 7.87
C ASP A 181 15.85 -5.15 6.92
N GLY A 182 15.07 -4.29 6.25
CA GLY A 182 15.55 -3.28 5.32
C GLY A 182 16.05 -3.85 3.99
N LYS A 183 15.73 -5.10 3.67
CA LYS A 183 16.10 -5.76 2.42
C LYS A 183 14.84 -6.15 1.61
N PRO A 184 14.78 -5.77 0.32
CA PRO A 184 13.57 -5.88 -0.49
C PRO A 184 13.10 -7.30 -0.81
N LEU A 185 13.94 -8.34 -0.64
CA LEU A 185 13.65 -9.72 -1.06
C LEU A 185 13.61 -10.73 0.10
N THR A 186 13.87 -10.30 1.33
CA THR A 186 13.90 -11.16 2.52
C THR A 186 12.92 -10.70 3.58
N GLY A 187 12.82 -11.43 4.70
CA GLY A 187 11.91 -11.05 5.78
C GLY A 187 10.42 -11.18 5.44
N THR A 188 9.62 -10.44 6.20
CA THR A 188 8.15 -10.32 6.12
C THR A 188 7.69 -9.19 5.21
N LEU A 189 8.48 -8.13 4.99
CA LEU A 189 8.13 -7.05 4.06
C LEU A 189 9.01 -7.11 2.82
N ARG A 190 8.40 -7.26 1.65
CA ARG A 190 9.12 -7.45 0.37
C ARG A 190 8.56 -6.60 -0.74
N ILE A 191 9.29 -6.46 -1.83
CA ILE A 191 8.80 -5.82 -3.04
C ILE A 191 7.85 -6.75 -3.80
N ALA A 192 6.79 -6.18 -4.38
CA ALA A 192 5.86 -6.91 -5.23
C ALA A 192 6.51 -7.37 -6.55
N VAL A 193 5.97 -8.40 -7.20
CA VAL A 193 6.47 -8.81 -8.53
C VAL A 193 6.30 -7.69 -9.56
N SER A 194 7.16 -7.63 -10.59
CA SER A 194 7.07 -6.59 -11.61
C SER A 194 6.03 -6.89 -12.70
N GLU A 195 5.65 -8.15 -12.90
CA GLU A 195 4.77 -8.60 -13.98
C GLU A 195 3.99 -9.85 -13.54
N ASN A 196 2.87 -10.13 -14.22
CA ASN A 196 2.07 -11.35 -14.06
C ASN A 196 1.60 -11.63 -12.62
N ALA A 197 1.42 -10.60 -11.80
CA ALA A 197 0.77 -10.74 -10.49
C ALA A 197 -0.65 -11.30 -10.63
N VAL A 198 -1.07 -12.11 -9.66
CA VAL A 198 -2.44 -12.63 -9.54
C VAL A 198 -3.43 -11.48 -9.40
N PHE A 199 -3.08 -10.45 -8.64
CA PHE A 199 -3.85 -9.21 -8.51
C PHE A 199 -3.66 -8.21 -9.68
N GLY A 200 -3.19 -8.68 -10.84
CA GLY A 200 -2.95 -7.82 -12.01
C GLY A 200 -2.09 -6.60 -11.65
N GLU A 201 -2.39 -5.44 -12.24
CA GLU A 201 -1.62 -4.21 -12.02
C GLU A 201 -1.60 -3.74 -10.57
N VAL A 202 -2.59 -4.08 -9.74
CA VAL A 202 -2.62 -3.68 -8.31
C VAL A 202 -1.57 -4.45 -7.51
N GLY A 203 -1.34 -5.71 -7.89
CA GLY A 203 -0.34 -6.60 -7.30
C GLY A 203 1.09 -6.37 -7.77
N GLN A 204 1.31 -5.45 -8.72
CA GLN A 204 2.60 -5.26 -9.36
C GLN A 204 3.37 -4.08 -8.76
N SER A 205 4.69 -4.14 -8.88
CA SER A 205 5.61 -3.03 -8.68
C SER A 205 6.14 -2.57 -10.04
N ASP A 206 6.79 -1.39 -10.08
CA ASP A 206 7.68 -1.03 -11.20
C ASP A 206 8.71 -2.14 -11.46
N SER A 207 9.37 -2.08 -12.62
CA SER A 207 10.36 -3.05 -13.09
C SER A 207 11.35 -3.47 -12.01
N ASN A 208 11.76 -4.75 -12.04
CA ASN A 208 12.61 -5.36 -11.02
C ASN A 208 13.84 -4.51 -10.67
N THR A 209 14.49 -3.92 -11.67
CA THR A 209 15.71 -3.11 -11.50
C THR A 209 15.44 -1.67 -11.09
N ALA A 210 14.21 -1.16 -11.18
CA ALA A 210 13.87 0.20 -10.77
C ALA A 210 13.73 0.31 -9.25
N CYS A 211 13.17 -0.71 -8.60
CA CYS A 211 12.92 -0.70 -7.16
C CYS A 211 13.99 -1.44 -6.33
N GLN A 212 14.70 -2.41 -6.91
CA GLN A 212 15.72 -3.19 -6.19
C GLN A 212 16.86 -3.67 -7.08
N ILE A 213 17.93 -4.13 -6.44
CA ILE A 213 19.09 -4.76 -7.06
C ILE A 213 19.19 -6.20 -6.53
N GLN A 214 18.84 -7.17 -7.36
CA GLN A 214 18.61 -8.55 -6.92
C GLN A 214 19.90 -9.23 -6.45
N ALA A 215 21.02 -8.95 -7.14
CA ALA A 215 22.32 -9.53 -6.83
C ALA A 215 22.83 -9.16 -5.42
N SER A 216 22.51 -7.95 -4.95
CA SER A 216 22.92 -7.45 -3.63
C SER A 216 21.80 -7.50 -2.59
N ASN A 217 20.55 -7.82 -2.99
CA ASN A 217 19.36 -7.72 -2.15
C ASN A 217 19.25 -6.36 -1.47
N THR A 218 19.24 -5.29 -2.26
CA THR A 218 19.17 -3.90 -1.78
C THR A 218 18.18 -3.09 -2.60
N TYR A 219 17.48 -2.15 -1.98
CA TYR A 219 16.66 -1.16 -2.71
C TYR A 219 17.51 -0.33 -3.67
N ASN A 220 17.01 -0.11 -4.89
CA ASN A 220 17.69 0.72 -5.90
C ASN A 220 17.33 2.20 -5.75
N VAL A 221 17.79 2.82 -4.65
CA VAL A 221 17.59 4.24 -4.36
C VAL A 221 18.06 5.16 -5.50
N GLN A 222 19.18 4.81 -6.14
CA GLN A 222 19.73 5.58 -7.27
C GLN A 222 18.86 5.51 -8.53
N GLY A 223 18.04 4.46 -8.66
CA GLY A 223 17.06 4.32 -9.74
C GLY A 223 15.89 5.30 -9.62
N ASN A 224 15.65 5.87 -8.44
CA ASN A 224 14.63 6.89 -8.17
C ASN A 224 13.22 6.52 -8.65
N SER A 225 12.86 5.23 -8.60
CA SER A 225 11.49 4.80 -8.93
C SER A 225 10.48 5.45 -7.98
N GLN A 226 9.36 5.90 -8.55
CA GLN A 226 8.24 6.51 -7.83
C GLN A 226 7.02 5.57 -7.74
N ASP A 227 7.15 4.34 -8.23
CA ASP A 227 6.02 3.43 -8.42
C ASP A 227 6.31 2.01 -7.92
N CYS A 228 7.08 1.92 -6.82
CA CYS A 228 7.29 0.65 -6.16
C CYS A 228 6.02 0.23 -5.40
N ASN A 229 5.92 -1.07 -5.17
CA ASN A 229 4.86 -1.67 -4.38
C ASN A 229 5.47 -2.65 -3.36
N LEU A 230 4.91 -2.64 -2.17
CA LEU A 230 5.37 -3.46 -1.04
C LEU A 230 4.31 -4.49 -0.71
N VAL A 231 4.76 -5.67 -0.28
CA VAL A 231 3.94 -6.79 0.12
C VAL A 231 4.36 -7.22 1.52
N TYR A 232 3.42 -7.21 2.44
CA TYR A 232 3.59 -7.72 3.79
C TYR A 232 3.10 -9.15 3.89
N LEU A 233 3.94 -10.05 4.38
CA LEU A 233 3.67 -11.47 4.55
C LEU A 233 3.21 -11.72 6.01
N TYR A 234 2.10 -12.44 6.16
CA TYR A 234 1.59 -12.89 7.47
C TYR A 234 2.25 -14.20 7.94
#